data_AF-A0A518D8B5-F1
#
_entry.id   AF-A0A518D8B5-F1
#
_cell.length_a   1.000
_cell.length_b   1.000
_cell.length_c   1.000
_cell.angle_alpha   90.00
_cell.angle_beta   90.00
_cell.angle_gamma   90.00
#
_symmetry.space_group_name_H-M   'P 1'
#
loop_
_entity.id
_entity.type
_entity.pdbx_description
1 polymer ?
#
loop_
_entity_poly.entity_id
_entity_poly.type
_entity_poly.pdbx_seq_one_letter_code
_entity_poly.pdbx_strand_id
1 'polypeptide(L)'
;MPSPVDPTAALRSALAVSPENAPLRRHLAETLMSLGRFDEAVAEYRVLLEQKPDDDATKVGLADAYLQQERFSEAAVVLESMVDRRDPPAAACVLYARLCVREGRIEDAVARYKQALEIDPESADEELAARLGVRPEEGFDDLFDDDVSEGRVRRGDGAFDDDELGIEIERPKIGFADVGGMEALKQEIRVKIIYPMEHPEVYEAYGKKVGGGILMYGPPGCGKTYLARATAGEIKASFVSVGIDDVLDMWMGQSERKLHQLFQHARDNAPCVLFFDEVDALGGRRSDMQSGAARQLINQFLAELDGAEHSNEGVLVLAATNAPWHVDGAFRRPGRFDRVLFVPPPDEPARADILRIQCAGKPTRDIDYARLAKRAAKYSGADLKAVLDLAIEAKLTEAIQSGAPPQPILGRDLERAIKQHKPTTQEWFASARNYALYANDGGLYDDVLKYFEK
;
A
#
# COMPACT_ATOMS: atom_id res chain seq x y z
N MET A 1 44.58 -49.18 25.87
CA MET A 1 43.67 -48.25 25.18
C MET A 1 44.51 -47.50 24.15
N PRO A 2 44.37 -47.74 22.84
CA PRO A 2 45.07 -46.93 21.85
C PRO A 2 44.56 -45.48 21.95
N SER A 3 45.49 -44.52 21.81
CA SER A 3 45.19 -43.09 21.72
C SER A 3 44.12 -42.85 20.66
N PRO A 4 43.13 -41.95 20.85
CA PRO A 4 42.24 -41.57 19.77
C PRO A 4 43.12 -41.03 18.63
N VAL A 5 43.09 -41.73 17.50
CA VAL A 5 43.82 -41.31 16.30
C VAL A 5 43.16 -40.02 15.85
N ASP A 6 43.91 -38.92 15.82
CA ASP A 6 43.39 -37.65 15.31
C ASP A 6 42.93 -37.88 13.87
N PRO A 7 41.62 -37.74 13.56
CA PRO A 7 41.08 -38.01 12.23
C PRO A 7 41.67 -37.09 11.15
N THR A 8 42.27 -35.96 11.55
CA THR A 8 42.96 -35.02 10.65
C THR A 8 44.40 -35.42 10.35
N ALA A 9 45.01 -36.31 11.14
CA ALA A 9 46.42 -36.68 10.99
C ALA A 9 46.72 -37.34 9.65
N ALA A 10 45.84 -38.25 9.20
CA ALA A 10 45.98 -38.91 7.89
C ALA A 10 45.86 -37.91 6.73
N LEU A 11 44.93 -36.96 6.84
CA LEU A 11 44.72 -35.91 5.83
C LEU A 11 45.90 -34.94 5.76
N ARG A 12 46.45 -34.54 6.91
CA ARG A 12 47.67 -33.69 6.98
C ARG A 12 48.88 -34.40 6.41
N SER A 13 49.08 -35.68 6.73
CA SER A 13 50.18 -36.48 6.15
C SER A 13 50.04 -36.62 4.62
N ALA A 14 48.82 -36.79 4.11
CA ALA A 14 48.58 -36.83 2.67
C ALA A 14 48.81 -35.47 1.99
N LEU A 15 48.45 -34.35 2.64
CA LEU A 15 48.73 -32.99 2.15
C LEU A 15 50.23 -32.65 2.20
N ALA A 16 50.99 -33.22 3.14
CA ALA A 16 52.44 -33.04 3.17
C ALA A 16 53.14 -33.65 1.93
N VAL A 17 52.57 -34.70 1.34
CA VAL A 17 53.06 -35.34 0.11
C VAL A 17 52.51 -34.63 -1.14
N SER A 18 51.32 -34.03 -1.07
CA SER A 18 50.69 -33.31 -2.17
C SER A 18 50.06 -31.99 -1.71
N PRO A 19 50.87 -30.92 -1.53
CA PRO A 19 50.40 -29.66 -0.93
C PRO A 19 49.37 -28.89 -1.76
N GLU A 20 49.40 -29.07 -3.08
CA GLU A 20 48.51 -28.40 -4.04
C GLU A 20 47.18 -29.15 -4.27
N ASN A 21 46.93 -30.23 -3.52
CA ASN A 21 45.73 -31.04 -3.70
C ASN A 21 44.50 -30.36 -3.06
N ALA A 22 43.83 -29.51 -3.83
CA ALA A 22 42.65 -28.75 -3.40
C ALA A 22 41.49 -29.61 -2.86
N PRO A 23 41.08 -30.74 -3.49
CA PRO A 23 40.05 -31.62 -2.93
C PRO A 23 40.41 -32.18 -1.55
N LEU A 24 41.66 -32.59 -1.36
CA LEU A 24 42.13 -33.14 -0.08
C LEU A 24 42.19 -32.05 1.01
N ARG A 25 42.55 -30.83 0.63
CA ARG A 25 42.57 -29.67 1.54
C ARG A 25 41.17 -29.22 1.93
N ARG A 26 40.21 -29.24 1.00
CA ARG A 26 38.80 -28.98 1.31
C ARG A 26 38.24 -30.00 2.28
N HIS A 27 38.52 -31.28 2.05
CA HIS A 27 38.10 -32.34 2.97
C HIS A 27 38.71 -32.19 4.37
N LEU A 28 39.96 -31.73 4.47
CA LEU A 28 40.56 -31.37 5.76
C LEU A 28 39.83 -30.19 6.42
N ALA A 29 39.51 -29.12 5.68
CA ALA A 29 38.80 -27.96 6.20
C ALA A 29 37.39 -28.32 6.73
N GLU A 30 36.63 -29.11 5.96
CA GLU A 30 35.31 -29.64 6.38
C GLU A 30 35.41 -30.53 7.63
N THR A 31 36.44 -31.39 7.69
CA THR A 31 36.70 -32.23 8.87
C THR A 31 37.01 -31.36 10.09
N LEU A 32 37.81 -30.30 9.93
CA LEU A 32 38.13 -29.35 11.01
C LEU A 32 36.90 -28.58 11.49
N MET A 33 36.00 -28.18 10.58
CA MET A 33 34.70 -27.60 10.92
C MET A 33 33.86 -28.55 11.80
N SER A 34 33.77 -29.83 11.42
CA SER A 34 33.02 -30.83 12.20
C SER A 34 33.58 -31.10 13.60
N LEU A 35 34.88 -30.85 13.80
CA LEU A 35 35.58 -31.03 15.08
C LEU A 35 35.58 -29.75 15.93
N GLY A 36 34.96 -28.66 15.47
CA GLY A 36 34.96 -27.36 16.15
C GLY A 36 36.31 -26.63 16.13
N ARG A 37 37.25 -27.06 15.28
CA ARG A 37 38.59 -26.46 15.13
C ARG A 37 38.56 -25.35 14.06
N PHE A 38 37.74 -24.33 14.30
CA PHE A 38 37.41 -23.30 13.31
C PHE A 38 38.61 -22.47 12.85
N ASP A 39 39.56 -22.15 13.74
CA ASP A 39 40.76 -21.37 13.38
C ASP A 39 41.62 -22.10 12.35
N GLU A 40 41.78 -23.41 12.53
CA GLU A 40 42.53 -24.26 11.59
C GLU A 40 41.76 -24.41 10.27
N ALA A 41 40.42 -24.51 10.31
CA ALA A 41 39.59 -24.55 9.11
C ALA A 41 39.69 -23.25 8.28
N VAL A 42 39.68 -22.08 8.94
CA VAL A 42 39.86 -20.77 8.28
C VAL A 42 41.20 -20.69 7.57
N ALA A 43 42.27 -21.20 8.18
CA ALA A 43 43.60 -21.22 7.55
C ALA A 43 43.59 -22.06 6.27
N GLU A 44 42.96 -23.24 6.29
CA GLU A 44 42.85 -24.11 5.12
C GLU A 44 41.97 -23.52 4.01
N TYR A 45 40.83 -22.90 4.35
CA TYR A 45 39.97 -22.22 3.37
C TYR A 45 40.66 -21.02 2.71
N ARG A 46 41.47 -20.26 3.45
CA ARG A 46 42.24 -19.15 2.87
C ARG A 46 43.27 -19.64 1.86
N VAL A 47 43.98 -20.73 2.15
CA VAL A 47 44.93 -21.33 1.19
C VAL A 47 44.20 -21.83 -0.07
N LEU A 48 43.00 -22.39 0.06
CA LEU A 48 42.17 -22.77 -1.09
C LEU A 48 41.76 -21.56 -1.95
N LEU A 49 41.42 -20.43 -1.32
CA LEU A 49 41.07 -19.19 -2.03
C LEU A 49 42.28 -18.49 -2.66
N GLU A 50 43.49 -18.65 -2.12
CA GLU A 50 44.72 -18.19 -2.76
C GLU A 50 44.98 -18.92 -4.09
N GLN A 51 44.65 -20.21 -4.15
CA GLN A 51 44.76 -21.01 -5.37
C GLN A 51 43.60 -20.76 -6.35
N LYS A 52 42.37 -20.58 -5.83
CA LYS A 52 41.16 -20.32 -6.61
C LYS A 52 40.28 -19.25 -5.95
N PRO A 53 40.48 -17.96 -6.29
CA PRO A 53 39.77 -16.85 -5.67
C PRO A 53 38.25 -16.83 -5.89
N ASP A 54 37.75 -17.50 -6.94
CA ASP A 54 36.33 -17.48 -7.33
C ASP A 54 35.58 -18.77 -6.97
N ASP A 55 36.13 -19.57 -6.05
CA ASP A 55 35.48 -20.81 -5.60
C ASP A 55 34.39 -20.52 -4.55
N ASP A 56 33.14 -20.43 -5.01
CA ASP A 56 31.98 -20.08 -4.19
C ASP A 56 31.76 -21.06 -3.03
N ALA A 57 32.00 -22.36 -3.23
CA ALA A 57 31.88 -23.36 -2.15
C ALA A 57 32.88 -23.11 -1.01
N THR A 58 34.12 -22.73 -1.35
CA THR A 58 35.16 -22.41 -0.37
C THR A 58 34.87 -21.07 0.34
N LYS A 59 34.27 -20.09 -0.36
CA LYS A 59 33.82 -18.84 0.27
C LYS A 59 32.68 -19.04 1.26
N VAL A 60 31.70 -19.90 0.93
CA VAL A 60 30.62 -20.30 1.86
C VAL A 60 31.22 -20.97 3.10
N GLY A 61 32.12 -21.94 2.92
CA GLY A 61 32.79 -22.63 4.04
C GLY A 61 33.61 -21.68 4.93
N LEU A 62 34.28 -20.69 4.34
CA LEU A 62 35.00 -19.66 5.08
C LEU A 62 34.05 -18.73 5.86
N ALA A 63 32.94 -18.31 5.25
CA ALA A 63 31.95 -17.47 5.89
C ALA A 63 31.28 -18.18 7.08
N ASP A 64 30.93 -19.46 6.92
CA ASP A 64 30.41 -20.28 8.03
C ASP A 64 31.42 -20.41 9.17
N ALA A 65 32.70 -20.66 8.86
CA ALA A 65 33.76 -20.70 9.85
C ALA A 65 33.91 -19.37 10.64
N TYR A 66 33.72 -18.22 9.98
CA TYR A 66 33.70 -16.92 10.67
C TYR A 66 32.45 -16.73 11.55
N LEU A 67 31.27 -17.18 11.09
CA LEU A 67 30.05 -17.12 11.89
C LEU A 67 30.16 -17.96 13.17
N GLN A 68 30.78 -19.15 13.09
CA GLN A 68 31.05 -20.00 14.25
C GLN A 68 32.07 -19.39 15.24
N GLN A 69 32.98 -18.54 14.76
CA GLN A 69 33.94 -17.78 15.58
C GLN A 69 33.38 -16.45 16.11
N GLU A 70 32.11 -16.14 15.85
CA GLU A 70 31.49 -14.85 16.14
C GLU A 70 32.16 -13.64 15.44
N ARG A 71 32.82 -13.89 14.31
CA ARG A 71 33.51 -12.89 13.48
C ARG A 71 32.58 -12.36 12.39
N PHE A 72 31.54 -11.66 12.82
CA PHE A 72 30.43 -11.23 11.95
C PHE A 72 30.85 -10.28 10.83
N SER A 73 31.73 -9.32 11.13
CA SER A 73 32.20 -8.34 10.14
C SER A 73 32.96 -9.01 8.99
N GLU A 74 33.79 -10.02 9.28
CA GLU A 74 34.48 -10.78 8.25
C GLU A 74 33.55 -11.71 7.47
N ALA A 75 32.55 -12.30 8.12
CA ALA A 75 31.51 -13.08 7.46
C ALA A 75 30.66 -12.23 6.51
N ALA A 76 30.27 -11.03 6.94
CA ALA A 76 29.46 -10.08 6.16
C ALA A 76 30.13 -9.72 4.84
N VAL A 77 31.41 -9.34 4.87
CA VAL A 77 32.16 -8.94 3.67
C VAL A 77 32.22 -10.07 2.64
N VAL A 78 32.41 -11.32 3.09
CA VAL A 78 32.43 -12.47 2.19
C VAL A 78 31.05 -12.72 1.60
N LEU A 79 30.00 -12.75 2.44
CA LEU A 79 28.65 -13.08 2.03
C LEU A 79 28.01 -12.00 1.15
N GLU A 80 28.18 -10.71 1.44
CA GLU A 80 27.65 -9.58 0.64
C GLU A 80 28.12 -9.64 -0.81
N SER A 81 29.40 -9.95 -1.02
CA SER A 81 29.96 -10.11 -2.37
C SER A 81 29.35 -11.27 -3.17
N MET A 82 28.69 -12.21 -2.49
CA MET A 82 28.11 -13.41 -3.09
C MET A 82 26.62 -13.27 -3.34
N VAL A 83 25.88 -12.75 -2.36
CA VAL A 83 24.41 -12.58 -2.40
C VAL A 83 23.94 -11.50 -3.37
N ASP A 84 24.77 -10.49 -3.66
CA ASP A 84 24.43 -9.42 -4.60
C ASP A 84 24.71 -9.79 -6.07
N ARG A 85 25.21 -11.01 -6.32
CA ARG A 85 25.41 -11.53 -7.68
C ARG A 85 24.08 -11.98 -8.29
N ARG A 86 24.03 -12.04 -9.62
CA ARG A 86 22.87 -12.49 -10.39
C ARG A 86 22.42 -13.92 -10.07
N ASP A 87 23.35 -14.76 -9.64
CA ASP A 87 23.13 -16.17 -9.29
C ASP A 87 23.91 -16.49 -8.00
N PRO A 88 23.33 -16.18 -6.82
CA PRO A 88 23.98 -16.40 -5.55
C PRO A 88 23.84 -17.87 -5.10
N PRO A 89 24.83 -18.47 -4.43
CA PRO A 89 24.67 -19.81 -3.88
C PRO A 89 23.62 -19.84 -2.76
N ALA A 90 22.70 -20.81 -2.77
CA ALA A 90 21.65 -20.94 -1.75
C ALA A 90 22.22 -20.94 -0.32
N ALA A 91 23.29 -21.70 -0.09
CA ALA A 91 23.97 -21.74 1.20
C ALA A 91 24.52 -20.36 1.65
N ALA A 92 24.97 -19.52 0.73
CA ALA A 92 25.39 -18.16 1.05
C ALA A 92 24.20 -17.29 1.49
N CYS A 93 23.06 -17.43 0.82
CA CYS A 93 21.83 -16.73 1.17
C CYS A 93 21.30 -17.15 2.55
N VAL A 94 21.34 -18.44 2.92
CA VAL A 94 21.00 -18.92 4.27
C VAL A 94 21.93 -18.33 5.33
N LEU A 95 23.24 -18.37 5.11
CA LEU A 95 24.22 -17.81 6.07
C LEU A 95 24.08 -16.30 6.23
N TYR A 96 23.80 -15.58 5.14
CA TYR A 96 23.54 -14.14 5.19
C TYR A 96 22.22 -13.83 5.92
N ALA A 97 21.17 -14.63 5.72
CA ALA A 97 19.94 -14.49 6.48
C ALA A 97 20.17 -14.67 7.98
N ARG A 98 20.97 -15.66 8.41
CA ARG A 98 21.35 -15.83 9.83
C ARG A 98 22.07 -14.61 10.40
N LEU A 99 22.96 -13.98 9.61
CA LEU A 99 23.66 -12.76 9.98
C LEU A 99 22.67 -11.59 10.16
N CYS A 100 21.76 -11.38 9.21
CA CYS A 100 20.74 -10.34 9.26
C CYS A 100 19.81 -10.50 10.47
N VAL A 101 19.41 -11.72 10.84
CA VAL A 101 18.63 -11.97 12.05
C VAL A 101 19.38 -11.51 13.31
N ARG A 102 20.68 -11.77 13.39
CA ARG A 102 21.50 -11.36 14.55
C ARG A 102 21.63 -9.85 14.66
N GLU A 103 21.69 -9.15 13.54
CA GLU A 103 21.75 -7.69 13.47
C GLU A 103 20.39 -7.00 13.65
N GLY A 104 19.31 -7.77 13.79
CA GLY A 104 17.94 -7.27 13.92
C GLY A 104 17.31 -6.83 12.59
N ARG A 105 17.96 -7.12 11.45
CA ARG A 105 17.46 -6.87 10.10
C ARG A 105 16.59 -8.04 9.64
N ILE A 106 15.42 -8.19 10.27
CA ILE A 106 14.53 -9.34 10.06
C ILE A 106 13.99 -9.39 8.61
N GLU A 107 13.69 -8.24 8.02
CA GLU A 107 13.18 -8.15 6.64
C GLU A 107 14.20 -8.64 5.60
N ASP A 108 15.45 -8.18 5.70
CA ASP A 108 16.56 -8.66 4.86
C ASP A 108 16.77 -10.17 5.03
N ALA A 109 16.63 -10.67 6.26
CA ALA A 109 16.78 -12.08 6.55
C ALA A 109 15.69 -12.94 5.89
N VAL A 110 14.42 -12.49 5.94
CA VAL A 110 13.30 -13.19 5.28
C VAL A 110 13.50 -13.21 3.77
N ALA A 111 13.85 -12.08 3.16
CA ALA A 111 14.05 -11.99 1.71
C ALA A 111 15.16 -12.94 1.23
N ARG A 112 16.30 -12.93 1.93
CA ARG A 112 17.47 -13.74 1.56
C ARG A 112 17.26 -15.23 1.87
N TYR A 113 16.53 -15.56 2.94
CA TYR A 113 16.16 -16.94 3.23
C TYR A 113 15.17 -17.51 2.20
N LYS A 114 14.17 -16.72 1.77
CA LYS A 114 13.25 -17.13 0.69
C LYS A 114 13.99 -17.35 -0.64
N GLN A 115 14.89 -16.44 -0.99
CA GLN A 115 15.74 -16.60 -2.17
C GLN A 115 16.56 -17.89 -2.12
N ALA A 116 17.06 -18.29 -0.94
CA ALA A 116 17.79 -19.56 -0.79
C ALA A 116 16.90 -20.77 -1.10
N LEU A 117 15.66 -20.78 -0.61
CA LEU A 117 14.69 -21.86 -0.86
C LEU A 117 14.26 -21.93 -2.34
N GLU A 118 14.19 -20.80 -3.04
CA GLU A 118 13.92 -20.75 -4.48
C GLU A 118 15.05 -21.39 -5.31
N ILE A 119 16.30 -21.22 -4.85
CA ILE A 119 17.48 -21.77 -5.54
C ILE A 119 17.66 -23.25 -5.22
N ASP A 120 17.54 -23.61 -3.94
CA ASP A 120 17.69 -24.98 -3.45
C ASP A 120 16.73 -25.22 -2.28
N PRO A 121 15.60 -25.91 -2.51
CA PRO A 121 14.65 -26.25 -1.45
C PRO A 121 15.26 -27.11 -0.32
N GLU A 122 16.34 -27.87 -0.58
CA GLU A 122 17.03 -28.66 0.44
C GLU A 122 17.88 -27.79 1.39
N SER A 123 18.10 -26.52 1.05
CA SER A 123 18.79 -25.56 1.91
C SER A 123 17.95 -25.04 3.09
N ALA A 124 16.72 -25.56 3.25
CA ALA A 124 15.83 -25.23 4.34
C ALA A 124 16.46 -25.50 5.72
N ASP A 125 16.48 -24.45 6.53
CA ASP A 125 16.87 -24.46 7.93
C ASP A 125 15.63 -24.25 8.79
N GLU A 126 15.17 -25.31 9.46
CA GLU A 126 13.95 -25.31 10.30
C GLU A 126 14.04 -24.31 11.47
N GLU A 127 15.22 -24.13 12.07
CA GLU A 127 15.41 -23.20 13.18
C GLU A 127 15.30 -21.76 12.69
N LEU A 128 15.94 -21.47 11.56
CA LEU A 128 15.88 -20.14 10.93
C LEU A 128 14.47 -19.86 10.40
N ALA A 129 13.81 -20.84 9.78
CA ALA A 129 12.43 -20.75 9.30
C ALA A 129 11.46 -20.40 10.44
N ALA A 130 11.56 -21.10 11.58
CA ALA A 130 10.73 -20.85 12.75
C ALA A 130 10.97 -19.44 13.34
N ARG A 131 12.23 -18.98 13.36
CA ARG A 131 12.58 -17.63 13.82
C ARG A 131 12.12 -16.53 12.88
N LEU A 132 12.03 -16.82 11.58
CA LEU A 132 11.59 -15.90 10.53
C LEU A 132 10.09 -15.95 10.24
N GLY A 133 9.37 -16.91 10.82
CA GLY A 133 7.94 -17.14 10.54
C GLY A 133 7.67 -17.65 9.11
N VAL A 134 8.65 -18.27 8.46
CA VAL A 134 8.53 -18.85 7.11
C VAL A 134 8.24 -20.35 7.25
N ARG A 135 7.21 -20.88 6.59
CA ARG A 135 6.92 -22.32 6.61
C ARG A 135 7.66 -23.01 5.44
N PRO A 136 8.47 -24.06 5.69
CA PRO A 136 9.23 -24.73 4.62
C PRO A 136 8.38 -25.58 3.65
N GLU A 137 7.12 -25.89 3.97
CA GLU A 137 6.33 -26.92 3.27
C GLU A 137 5.32 -26.39 2.23
N GLU A 138 5.22 -25.09 1.99
CA GLU A 138 4.39 -24.56 0.89
C GLU A 138 5.23 -24.43 -0.40
N GLY A 139 5.48 -25.59 -1.01
CA GLY A 139 6.04 -25.68 -2.36
C GLY A 139 5.10 -25.04 -3.40
N PHE A 140 5.68 -24.25 -4.29
CA PHE A 140 5.03 -23.69 -5.46
C PHE A 140 4.72 -24.81 -6.47
N ASP A 141 3.46 -25.27 -6.58
CA ASP A 141 2.91 -25.75 -7.87
C ASP A 141 1.38 -26.02 -7.95
N ASP A 142 0.59 -26.07 -6.86
CA ASP A 142 -0.82 -26.54 -6.97
C ASP A 142 -1.94 -25.47 -6.94
N LEU A 143 -1.75 -24.26 -7.48
CA LEU A 143 -2.85 -23.28 -7.59
C LEU A 143 -3.11 -22.73 -9.00
N PHE A 144 -2.50 -23.32 -10.02
CA PHE A 144 -2.72 -22.90 -11.41
C PHE A 144 -2.96 -24.10 -12.34
N ASP A 145 -4.10 -24.78 -12.21
CA ASP A 145 -4.91 -25.22 -13.37
C ASP A 145 -6.24 -25.86 -12.93
N ASP A 146 -7.31 -25.45 -13.62
CA ASP A 146 -8.64 -26.05 -13.79
C ASP A 146 -9.47 -26.57 -12.59
N ASP A 147 -10.68 -26.00 -12.42
CA ASP A 147 -11.84 -26.63 -13.08
C ASP A 147 -13.10 -25.74 -13.07
N VAL A 148 -13.45 -25.23 -14.25
CA VAL A 148 -14.83 -24.96 -14.63
C VAL A 148 -15.43 -26.27 -15.13
N SER A 149 -16.11 -27.04 -14.28
CA SER A 149 -17.11 -28.00 -14.76
C SER A 149 -18.24 -28.28 -13.76
N GLU A 150 -19.47 -28.12 -14.27
CA GLU A 150 -20.76 -28.59 -13.76
C GLU A 150 -21.20 -28.22 -12.33
N GLY A 151 -21.83 -27.05 -12.24
CA GLY A 151 -23.22 -26.98 -11.77
C GLY A 151 -23.52 -27.63 -10.42
N ARG A 152 -22.86 -27.16 -9.35
CA ARG A 152 -23.40 -27.12 -7.97
C ARG A 152 -22.55 -26.18 -7.13
N VAL A 153 -23.11 -25.03 -6.80
CA VAL A 153 -22.55 -24.10 -5.81
C VAL A 153 -22.48 -24.82 -4.46
N ARG A 154 -21.28 -25.23 -4.05
CA ARG A 154 -21.01 -25.45 -2.62
C ARG A 154 -20.82 -24.06 -2.02
N ARG A 155 -21.83 -23.62 -1.26
CA ARG A 155 -21.70 -22.57 -0.27
C ARG A 155 -20.70 -23.07 0.77
N GLY A 156 -19.43 -22.78 0.56
CA GLY A 156 -18.37 -23.06 1.52
C GLY A 156 -18.32 -21.89 2.48
N ASP A 157 -18.86 -22.09 3.68
CA ASP A 157 -18.60 -21.26 4.84
C ASP A 157 -17.12 -21.39 5.21
N GLY A 158 -16.26 -20.66 4.49
CA GLY A 158 -14.91 -20.33 4.91
C GLY A 158 -14.90 -18.84 5.19
N ALA A 159 -15.25 -18.45 6.41
CA ALA A 159 -15.04 -17.09 6.85
C ALA A 159 -13.53 -16.84 6.79
N PHE A 160 -13.10 -16.06 5.80
CA PHE A 160 -11.76 -15.50 5.72
C PHE A 160 -11.55 -14.62 6.96
N ASP A 161 -10.43 -14.76 7.66
CA ASP A 161 -10.12 -13.90 8.80
C ASP A 161 -9.81 -12.50 8.26
N ASP A 162 -10.73 -11.55 8.48
CA ASP A 162 -10.57 -10.11 8.20
C ASP A 162 -9.24 -9.56 8.78
N ASP A 163 -8.72 -10.21 9.83
CA ASP A 163 -7.45 -9.89 10.51
C ASP A 163 -6.20 -10.05 9.63
N GLU A 164 -6.21 -10.87 8.56
CA GLU A 164 -5.03 -11.09 7.71
C GLU A 164 -4.83 -9.98 6.66
N LEU A 165 -5.92 -9.32 6.25
CA LEU A 165 -5.89 -8.17 5.33
C LEU A 165 -5.87 -6.83 6.06
N GLY A 166 -6.35 -6.76 7.30
CA GLY A 166 -6.44 -5.51 8.07
C GLY A 166 -7.45 -4.52 7.48
N ILE A 167 -8.43 -5.01 6.71
CA ILE A 167 -9.41 -4.19 5.99
C ILE A 167 -10.77 -4.30 6.68
N GLU A 168 -11.25 -3.17 7.23
CA GLU A 168 -12.56 -3.13 7.91
C GLU A 168 -13.70 -2.88 6.91
N ILE A 169 -14.75 -3.71 6.99
CA ILE A 169 -16.01 -3.43 6.30
C ILE A 169 -16.86 -2.48 7.14
N GLU A 170 -17.07 -1.27 6.64
CA GLU A 170 -18.01 -0.32 7.23
C GLU A 170 -19.42 -0.51 6.66
N ARG A 171 -20.45 -0.22 7.45
CA ARG A 171 -21.82 0.02 6.95
C ARG A 171 -22.22 1.45 7.26
N PRO A 172 -21.96 2.40 6.34
CA PRO A 172 -22.21 3.81 6.59
C PRO A 172 -23.69 4.07 6.89
N LYS A 173 -23.96 4.76 8.00
CA LYS A 173 -25.31 5.25 8.34
C LYS A 173 -25.60 6.64 7.76
N ILE A 174 -24.59 7.26 7.14
CA ILE A 174 -24.68 8.59 6.56
C ILE A 174 -25.24 8.53 5.15
N GLY A 175 -26.10 9.47 4.79
CA GLY A 175 -26.66 9.61 3.43
C GLY A 175 -26.45 11.00 2.86
N PHE A 176 -27.07 11.30 1.72
CA PHE A 176 -27.03 12.61 1.07
C PHE A 176 -27.77 13.69 1.84
N ALA A 177 -28.67 13.32 2.76
CA ALA A 177 -29.27 14.25 3.70
C ALA A 177 -28.25 14.82 4.70
N ASP A 178 -27.20 14.06 5.03
CA ASP A 178 -26.15 14.46 5.96
C ASP A 178 -25.02 15.26 5.29
N VAL A 179 -24.95 15.21 3.96
CA VAL A 179 -24.04 16.04 3.16
C VAL A 179 -24.68 17.41 2.94
N GLY A 180 -24.13 18.47 3.53
CA GLY A 180 -24.63 19.84 3.31
C GLY A 180 -24.41 20.31 1.86
N GLY A 181 -25.45 20.92 1.25
CA GLY A 181 -25.41 21.53 -0.08
C GLY A 181 -24.98 20.58 -1.22
N MET A 182 -24.33 21.13 -2.26
CA MET A 182 -23.82 20.39 -3.43
C MET A 182 -24.91 19.62 -4.21
N GLU A 183 -26.13 20.15 -4.27
CA GLU A 183 -27.29 19.46 -4.85
C GLU A 183 -27.09 19.04 -6.31
N ALA A 184 -26.38 19.85 -7.11
CA ALA A 184 -26.05 19.49 -8.49
C ALA A 184 -25.19 18.22 -8.57
N LEU A 185 -24.17 18.10 -7.71
CA LEU A 185 -23.29 16.94 -7.65
C LEU A 185 -24.03 15.71 -7.12
N LYS A 186 -24.87 15.85 -6.09
CA LYS A 186 -25.71 14.76 -5.58
C LYS A 186 -26.65 14.21 -6.65
N GLN A 187 -27.25 15.10 -7.46
CA GLN A 187 -28.09 14.68 -8.58
C GLN A 187 -27.29 13.98 -9.66
N GLU A 188 -26.08 14.44 -9.94
CA GLU A 188 -25.18 13.79 -10.88
C GLU A 188 -24.81 12.37 -10.41
N ILE A 189 -24.52 12.20 -9.12
CA ILE A 189 -24.30 10.89 -8.50
C ILE A 189 -25.55 10.02 -8.58
N ARG A 190 -26.75 10.55 -8.30
CA ARG A 190 -28.00 9.78 -8.44
C ARG A 190 -28.15 9.20 -9.85
N VAL A 191 -27.96 10.05 -10.86
CA VAL A 191 -28.12 9.64 -12.26
C VAL A 191 -27.01 8.68 -12.72
N LYS A 192 -25.77 8.91 -12.28
CA LYS A 192 -24.60 8.12 -12.70
C LYS A 192 -24.34 6.88 -11.85
N ILE A 193 -24.92 6.75 -10.65
CA ILE A 193 -24.62 5.65 -9.70
C ILE A 193 -25.88 4.96 -9.26
N ILE A 194 -26.77 5.70 -8.61
CA ILE A 194 -27.90 5.15 -7.86
C ILE A 194 -28.95 4.58 -8.82
N TYR A 195 -29.38 5.35 -9.82
CA TYR A 195 -30.40 4.89 -10.78
C TYR A 195 -29.99 3.67 -11.60
N PRO A 196 -28.74 3.54 -12.11
CA PRO A 196 -28.28 2.30 -12.73
C PRO A 196 -28.42 1.07 -11.82
N MET A 197 -28.22 1.22 -10.51
CA MET A 197 -28.31 0.12 -9.54
C MET A 197 -29.75 -0.16 -9.09
N GLU A 198 -30.59 0.87 -8.95
CA GLU A 198 -31.99 0.73 -8.54
C GLU A 198 -32.91 0.26 -9.67
N HIS A 199 -32.55 0.57 -10.94
CA HIS A 199 -33.38 0.31 -12.11
C HIS A 199 -32.60 -0.40 -13.24
N PRO A 200 -31.94 -1.55 -12.98
CA PRO A 200 -31.09 -2.23 -13.95
C PRO A 200 -31.85 -2.60 -15.25
N GLU A 201 -33.12 -2.96 -15.15
CA GLU A 201 -33.97 -3.33 -16.29
C GLU A 201 -34.15 -2.20 -17.31
N VAL A 202 -34.17 -0.95 -16.84
CA VAL A 202 -34.31 0.22 -17.72
C VAL A 202 -33.02 0.40 -18.53
N TYR A 203 -31.86 0.24 -17.91
CA TYR A 203 -30.56 0.42 -18.57
C TYR A 203 -30.26 -0.73 -19.54
N GLU A 204 -30.63 -1.96 -19.17
CA GLU A 204 -30.52 -3.14 -20.03
C GLU A 204 -31.36 -3.01 -21.30
N ALA A 205 -32.59 -2.46 -21.20
CA ALA A 205 -33.45 -2.19 -22.36
C ALA A 205 -32.83 -1.22 -23.38
N TYR A 206 -31.94 -0.33 -22.94
CA TYR A 206 -31.17 0.58 -23.81
C TYR A 206 -29.79 0.02 -24.19
N GLY A 207 -29.48 -1.23 -23.85
CA GLY A 207 -28.19 -1.87 -24.13
C GLY A 207 -27.02 -1.24 -23.37
N LYS A 208 -27.29 -0.51 -22.28
CA LYS A 208 -26.25 0.06 -21.43
C LYS A 208 -25.88 -0.94 -20.34
N LYS A 209 -24.60 -1.31 -20.27
CA LYS A 209 -24.08 -2.11 -19.17
C LYS A 209 -24.16 -1.30 -17.86
N VAL A 210 -24.77 -1.89 -16.84
CA VAL A 210 -24.72 -1.41 -15.47
C VAL A 210 -23.37 -1.85 -14.91
N GLY A 211 -22.42 -0.92 -14.87
CA GLY A 211 -21.03 -1.20 -14.48
C GLY A 211 -20.12 0.00 -14.74
N GLY A 212 -18.83 -0.20 -14.50
CA GLY A 212 -17.80 0.84 -14.54
C GLY A 212 -17.59 1.49 -13.16
N GLY A 213 -16.36 1.91 -12.92
CA GLY A 213 -15.98 2.70 -11.76
C GLY A 213 -16.17 4.19 -11.97
N ILE A 214 -16.17 4.94 -10.87
CA ILE A 214 -16.25 6.41 -10.91
C ILE A 214 -15.03 7.04 -10.28
N LEU A 215 -14.40 7.94 -11.03
CA LEU A 215 -13.29 8.74 -10.54
C LEU A 215 -13.79 10.12 -10.09
N MET A 216 -13.77 10.35 -8.79
CA MET A 216 -13.99 11.64 -8.18
C MET A 216 -12.67 12.43 -8.12
N TYR A 217 -12.68 13.67 -8.58
CA TYR A 217 -11.52 14.54 -8.48
C TYR A 217 -11.90 15.92 -7.99
N GLY A 218 -10.97 16.60 -7.34
CA GLY A 218 -11.19 17.95 -6.84
C GLY A 218 -10.21 18.33 -5.76
N PRO A 219 -10.26 19.58 -5.26
CA PRO A 219 -9.34 20.05 -4.25
C PRO A 219 -9.37 19.19 -2.98
N PRO A 220 -8.25 19.11 -2.24
CA PRO A 220 -8.19 18.40 -0.98
C PRO A 220 -9.18 19.00 0.03
N GLY A 221 -9.66 18.17 0.96
CA GLY A 221 -10.54 18.62 2.04
C GLY A 221 -11.98 18.98 1.63
N CYS A 222 -12.39 18.75 0.37
CA CYS A 222 -13.76 19.01 -0.11
C CYS A 222 -14.74 17.84 0.11
N GLY A 223 -14.33 16.82 0.87
CA GLY A 223 -15.22 15.75 1.30
C GLY A 223 -15.45 14.63 0.29
N LYS A 224 -14.49 14.32 -0.60
CA LYS A 224 -14.58 13.20 -1.55
C LYS A 224 -14.85 11.86 -0.85
N THR A 225 -14.05 11.53 0.16
CA THR A 225 -14.21 10.33 1.01
C THR A 225 -15.55 10.33 1.76
N TYR A 226 -16.01 11.50 2.23
CA TYR A 226 -17.29 11.64 2.92
C TYR A 226 -18.48 11.43 1.97
N LEU A 227 -18.39 11.97 0.76
CA LEU A 227 -19.39 11.80 -0.30
C LEU A 227 -19.46 10.34 -0.78
N ALA A 228 -18.32 9.64 -0.85
CA ALA A 228 -18.26 8.22 -1.16
C ALA A 228 -19.02 7.39 -0.11
N ARG A 229 -18.75 7.62 1.17
CA ARG A 229 -19.48 6.97 2.28
C ARG A 229 -20.98 7.29 2.26
N ALA A 230 -21.34 8.55 1.99
CA ALA A 230 -22.75 8.94 1.87
C ALA A 230 -23.45 8.25 0.69
N THR A 231 -22.73 8.05 -0.43
CA THR A 231 -23.25 7.30 -1.59
C THR A 231 -23.51 5.84 -1.21
N ALA A 232 -22.60 5.20 -0.48
CA ALA A 232 -22.78 3.84 0.01
C ALA A 232 -23.98 3.71 0.96
N GLY A 233 -24.19 4.70 1.84
CA GLY A 233 -25.35 4.73 2.74
C GLY A 233 -26.68 4.94 2.01
N GLU A 234 -26.73 5.76 0.95
CA GLU A 234 -27.93 5.93 0.11
C GLU A 234 -28.38 4.61 -0.53
N ILE A 235 -27.44 3.80 -1.04
CA ILE A 235 -27.73 2.49 -1.64
C ILE A 235 -27.71 1.33 -0.63
N LYS A 236 -27.52 1.63 0.66
CA LYS A 236 -27.43 0.64 1.77
C LYS A 236 -26.40 -0.47 1.52
N ALA A 237 -25.29 -0.12 0.89
CA ALA A 237 -24.20 -1.03 0.60
C ALA A 237 -23.16 -1.07 1.73
N SER A 238 -22.42 -2.17 1.79
CA SER A 238 -21.15 -2.24 2.53
C SER A 238 -20.16 -1.24 1.94
N PHE A 239 -19.24 -0.72 2.75
CA PHE A 239 -18.23 0.25 2.33
C PHE A 239 -16.85 -0.24 2.76
N VAL A 240 -15.97 -0.40 1.78
CA VAL A 240 -14.57 -0.77 2.00
C VAL A 240 -13.71 0.40 1.52
N SER A 241 -12.95 0.99 2.44
CA SER A 241 -12.05 2.11 2.15
C SER A 241 -10.62 1.61 2.06
N VAL A 242 -9.90 1.99 1.01
CA VAL A 242 -8.52 1.59 0.79
C VAL A 242 -7.71 2.82 0.46
N GLY A 243 -6.75 3.16 1.32
CA GLY A 243 -5.71 4.13 1.02
C GLY A 243 -4.68 3.47 0.11
N ILE A 244 -4.29 4.13 -0.98
CA ILE A 244 -3.25 3.57 -1.84
C ILE A 244 -1.88 3.51 -1.12
N ASP A 245 -1.62 4.37 -0.14
CA ASP A 245 -0.40 4.28 0.67
C ASP A 245 -0.39 3.03 1.57
N ASP A 246 -1.56 2.63 2.13
CA ASP A 246 -1.71 1.37 2.87
C ASP A 246 -1.42 0.15 1.97
N VAL A 247 -1.75 0.30 0.69
CA VAL A 247 -1.46 -0.66 -0.34
C VAL A 247 0.04 -0.64 -0.67
N LEU A 248 0.68 0.51 -0.88
CA LEU A 248 2.11 0.62 -1.24
C LEU A 248 3.08 0.21 -0.11
N ASP A 249 2.77 0.46 1.16
CA ASP A 249 3.63 0.09 2.31
C ASP A 249 3.62 -1.42 2.57
N MET A 250 2.57 -2.13 2.15
CA MET A 250 2.53 -3.60 2.16
C MET A 250 3.39 -4.26 1.06
N TRP A 251 3.98 -3.49 0.14
CA TRP A 251 4.21 -3.91 -1.26
C TRP A 251 5.67 -3.97 -1.73
N MET A 252 6.49 -4.77 -1.05
CA MET A 252 7.62 -5.47 -1.68
C MET A 252 7.34 -6.97 -1.76
N GLY A 253 6.53 -7.39 -2.75
CA GLY A 253 6.46 -8.79 -3.20
C GLY A 253 5.13 -9.55 -3.05
N GLN A 254 4.11 -9.03 -2.36
CA GLN A 254 2.79 -9.70 -2.20
C GLN A 254 1.59 -8.88 -2.72
N SER A 255 1.90 -7.96 -3.60
CA SER A 255 1.08 -6.81 -3.87
C SER A 255 -0.16 -7.13 -4.73
N GLU A 256 0.03 -7.94 -5.76
CA GLU A 256 -1.05 -8.36 -6.68
C GLU A 256 -2.09 -9.24 -5.97
N ARG A 257 -1.62 -10.14 -5.10
CA ARG A 257 -2.47 -11.07 -4.34
C ARG A 257 -3.42 -10.32 -3.41
N LYS A 258 -2.92 -9.32 -2.68
CA LYS A 258 -3.75 -8.51 -1.78
C LYS A 258 -4.78 -7.68 -2.53
N LEU A 259 -4.40 -7.12 -3.68
CA LEU A 259 -5.34 -6.38 -4.51
C LEU A 259 -6.46 -7.30 -5.03
N HIS A 260 -6.11 -8.49 -5.51
CA HIS A 260 -7.09 -9.49 -5.92
C HIS A 260 -8.01 -9.90 -4.77
N GLN A 261 -7.44 -10.20 -3.60
CA GLN A 261 -8.19 -10.55 -2.39
C GLN A 261 -9.13 -9.43 -1.94
N LEU A 262 -8.72 -8.17 -2.03
CA LEU A 262 -9.57 -7.01 -1.74
C LEU A 262 -10.81 -6.97 -2.65
N PHE A 263 -10.62 -7.16 -3.96
CA PHE A 263 -11.73 -7.23 -4.91
C PHE A 263 -12.64 -8.42 -4.63
N GLN A 264 -12.06 -9.59 -4.34
CA GLN A 264 -12.84 -10.77 -3.98
C GLN A 264 -13.66 -10.54 -2.71
N HIS A 265 -13.05 -9.96 -1.68
CA HIS A 265 -13.71 -9.63 -0.43
C HIS A 265 -14.86 -8.63 -0.62
N ALA A 266 -14.69 -7.64 -1.51
CA ALA A 266 -15.77 -6.73 -1.88
C ALA A 266 -16.92 -7.44 -2.64
N ARG A 267 -16.61 -8.40 -3.51
CA ARG A 267 -17.62 -9.23 -4.23
C ARG A 267 -18.41 -10.11 -3.26
N ASP A 268 -17.73 -10.73 -2.31
CA ASP A 268 -18.37 -11.59 -1.30
C ASP A 268 -19.34 -10.82 -0.39
N ASN A 269 -19.12 -9.52 -0.25
CA ASN A 269 -19.92 -8.60 0.56
C ASN A 269 -20.89 -7.71 -0.25
N ALA A 270 -21.16 -8.07 -1.51
CA ALA A 270 -22.08 -7.34 -2.36
C ALA A 270 -23.52 -7.27 -1.76
N PRO A 271 -24.23 -6.12 -1.86
CA PRO A 271 -23.82 -4.88 -2.51
C PRO A 271 -22.74 -4.14 -1.72
N CYS A 272 -21.64 -3.79 -2.38
CA CYS A 272 -20.47 -3.18 -1.75
C CYS A 272 -19.93 -2.01 -2.58
N VAL A 273 -19.52 -0.94 -1.89
CA VAL A 273 -18.77 0.18 -2.45
C VAL A 273 -17.31 0.01 -2.08
N LEU A 274 -16.47 -0.26 -3.08
CA LEU A 274 -15.02 -0.32 -2.93
C LEU A 274 -14.43 1.04 -3.28
N PHE A 275 -13.92 1.76 -2.28
CA PHE A 275 -13.43 3.12 -2.40
C PHE A 275 -11.90 3.18 -2.28
N PHE A 276 -11.23 3.63 -3.34
CA PHE A 276 -9.81 3.90 -3.37
C PHE A 276 -9.55 5.40 -3.19
N ASP A 277 -8.89 5.79 -2.11
CA ASP A 277 -8.46 7.19 -1.91
C ASP A 277 -7.04 7.40 -2.45
N GLU A 278 -6.75 8.63 -2.88
CA GLU A 278 -5.43 9.06 -3.34
C GLU A 278 -4.84 8.20 -4.48
N VAL A 279 -5.66 7.86 -5.47
CA VAL A 279 -5.21 7.04 -6.62
C VAL A 279 -4.10 7.69 -7.46
N ASP A 280 -3.84 8.98 -7.27
CA ASP A 280 -2.68 9.67 -7.81
C ASP A 280 -1.34 9.20 -7.21
N ALA A 281 -1.32 8.55 -6.05
CA ALA A 281 -0.13 7.91 -5.49
C ALA A 281 0.34 6.70 -6.34
N LEU A 282 -0.57 6.01 -7.03
CA LEU A 282 -0.21 5.02 -8.07
C LEU A 282 0.32 5.69 -9.35
N GLY A 283 0.04 6.98 -9.53
CA GLY A 283 0.23 7.75 -10.75
C GLY A 283 1.61 8.38 -10.90
N GLY A 284 2.68 7.59 -10.77
CA GLY A 284 3.94 7.97 -11.42
C GLY A 284 3.76 7.86 -12.94
N ARG A 285 4.17 8.86 -13.73
CA ARG A 285 4.19 8.69 -15.19
C ARG A 285 4.94 7.39 -15.49
N ARG A 286 4.42 6.54 -16.39
CA ARG A 286 5.09 5.28 -16.78
C ARG A 286 6.56 5.50 -17.18
N SER A 287 6.92 6.70 -17.64
CA SER A 287 8.29 7.14 -17.96
C SER A 287 9.20 7.33 -16.74
N ASP A 288 8.65 7.69 -15.58
CA ASP A 288 9.38 8.15 -14.40
C ASP A 288 9.47 7.04 -13.32
N MET A 289 8.63 6.01 -13.41
CA MET A 289 8.71 4.83 -12.55
C MET A 289 9.83 3.88 -13.03
N GLN A 290 10.97 3.94 -12.34
CA GLN A 290 12.11 3.02 -12.53
C GLN A 290 11.88 1.61 -11.93
N SER A 291 10.81 1.38 -11.15
CA SER A 291 10.52 0.09 -10.51
C SER A 291 9.50 -0.74 -11.31
N GLY A 292 9.81 -2.03 -11.54
CA GLY A 292 8.92 -2.97 -12.25
C GLY A 292 7.65 -3.30 -11.47
N ALA A 293 7.72 -3.33 -10.13
CA ALA A 293 6.62 -3.70 -9.25
C ALA A 293 5.38 -2.79 -9.41
N ALA A 294 5.56 -1.47 -9.39
CA ALA A 294 4.43 -0.54 -9.48
C ALA A 294 3.67 -0.65 -10.81
N ARG A 295 4.37 -0.97 -11.91
CA ARG A 295 3.71 -1.22 -13.21
C ARG A 295 2.87 -2.48 -13.21
N GLN A 296 3.37 -3.56 -12.63
CA GLN A 296 2.65 -4.81 -12.54
C GLN A 296 1.35 -4.64 -11.74
N LEU A 297 1.40 -3.82 -10.69
CA LEU A 297 0.24 -3.56 -9.85
C LEU A 297 -0.83 -2.71 -10.49
N ILE A 298 -0.42 -1.68 -11.24
CA ILE A 298 -1.35 -0.93 -12.08
C ILE A 298 -2.02 -1.89 -13.05
N ASN A 299 -1.29 -2.81 -13.68
CA ASN A 299 -1.89 -3.78 -14.59
C ASN A 299 -2.89 -4.71 -13.87
N GLN A 300 -2.56 -5.22 -12.68
CA GLN A 300 -3.50 -6.02 -11.88
C GLN A 300 -4.76 -5.22 -11.54
N PHE A 301 -4.62 -3.96 -11.11
CA PHE A 301 -5.77 -3.11 -10.80
C PHE A 301 -6.65 -2.90 -12.05
N LEU A 302 -6.04 -2.63 -13.20
CA LEU A 302 -6.79 -2.47 -14.44
C LEU A 302 -7.52 -3.77 -14.84
N ALA A 303 -6.91 -4.93 -14.62
CA ALA A 303 -7.54 -6.24 -14.87
C ALA A 303 -8.74 -6.48 -13.96
N GLU A 304 -8.62 -6.16 -12.67
CA GLU A 304 -9.73 -6.25 -11.70
C GLU A 304 -10.88 -5.29 -12.05
N LEU A 305 -10.57 -4.07 -12.50
CA LEU A 305 -11.58 -3.09 -12.93
C LEU A 305 -12.32 -3.53 -14.19
N ASP A 306 -11.59 -4.06 -15.18
CA ASP A 306 -12.17 -4.54 -16.45
C ASP A 306 -13.09 -5.75 -16.22
N GLY A 307 -12.95 -6.45 -15.10
CA GLY A 307 -13.70 -7.66 -14.79
C GLY A 307 -13.46 -8.77 -15.83
N ALA A 308 -12.23 -8.81 -16.39
CA ALA A 308 -11.87 -9.73 -17.47
C ALA A 308 -11.94 -11.20 -17.04
N GLU A 309 -11.64 -11.47 -15.77
CA GLU A 309 -11.69 -12.81 -15.16
C GLU A 309 -12.90 -13.00 -14.23
N HIS A 310 -13.42 -11.93 -13.62
CA HIS A 310 -14.47 -11.98 -12.60
C HIS A 310 -15.52 -10.87 -12.79
N SER A 311 -16.80 -11.18 -12.57
CA SER A 311 -17.88 -10.18 -12.65
C SER A 311 -17.86 -9.27 -11.42
N ASN A 312 -17.83 -7.95 -11.65
CA ASN A 312 -17.99 -6.94 -10.60
C ASN A 312 -19.48 -6.58 -10.37
N GLU A 313 -20.39 -7.50 -10.67
CA GLU A 313 -21.83 -7.32 -10.43
C GLU A 313 -22.09 -7.10 -8.93
N GLY A 314 -22.83 -6.04 -8.60
CA GLY A 314 -23.10 -5.67 -7.21
C GLY A 314 -21.95 -4.94 -6.49
N VAL A 315 -20.79 -4.75 -7.14
CA VAL A 315 -19.66 -3.98 -6.60
C VAL A 315 -19.53 -2.65 -7.34
N LEU A 316 -19.66 -1.55 -6.61
CA LEU A 316 -19.40 -0.21 -7.13
C LEU A 316 -17.98 0.22 -6.77
N VAL A 317 -17.12 0.41 -7.78
CA VAL A 317 -15.77 0.91 -7.54
C VAL A 317 -15.73 2.44 -7.66
N LEU A 318 -15.32 3.09 -6.59
CA LEU A 318 -15.12 4.53 -6.52
C LEU A 318 -13.64 4.83 -6.30
N ALA A 319 -13.10 5.82 -6.99
CA ALA A 319 -11.76 6.33 -6.77
C ALA A 319 -11.79 7.83 -6.49
N ALA A 320 -10.92 8.33 -5.62
CA ALA A 320 -10.72 9.75 -5.38
C ALA A 320 -9.28 10.15 -5.67
N THR A 321 -9.10 11.33 -6.27
CA THR A 321 -7.78 11.91 -6.52
C THR A 321 -7.76 13.41 -6.27
N ASN A 322 -6.61 13.88 -5.76
CA ASN A 322 -6.32 15.31 -5.66
C ASN A 322 -5.57 15.81 -6.91
N ALA A 323 -4.78 14.97 -7.57
CA ALA A 323 -4.04 15.30 -8.79
C ALA A 323 -4.53 14.48 -10.00
N PRO A 324 -5.70 14.81 -10.59
CA PRO A 324 -6.23 14.04 -11.72
C PRO A 324 -5.31 14.04 -12.95
N TRP A 325 -4.39 14.98 -13.08
CA TRP A 325 -3.38 15.01 -14.16
C TRP A 325 -2.23 14.01 -13.97
N HIS A 326 -2.06 13.41 -12.79
CA HIS A 326 -1.07 12.36 -12.53
C HIS A 326 -1.61 10.94 -12.74
N VAL A 327 -2.93 10.75 -12.73
CA VAL A 327 -3.55 9.43 -12.91
C VAL A 327 -3.31 8.91 -14.35
N ASP A 328 -2.86 7.66 -14.50
CA ASP A 328 -2.66 7.03 -15.83
C ASP A 328 -3.96 7.08 -16.65
N GLY A 329 -3.88 7.49 -17.93
CA GLY A 329 -5.02 7.53 -18.83
C GLY A 329 -5.66 6.16 -19.05
N ALA A 330 -4.93 5.06 -18.80
CA ALA A 330 -5.45 3.70 -18.84
C ALA A 330 -6.63 3.50 -17.85
N PHE A 331 -6.62 4.15 -16.69
CA PHE A 331 -7.70 4.07 -15.70
C PHE A 331 -9.02 4.67 -16.20
N ARG A 332 -8.97 5.60 -17.17
CA ARG A 332 -10.13 6.35 -17.67
C ARG A 332 -10.76 5.74 -18.92
N ARG A 333 -10.27 4.57 -19.36
CA ARG A 333 -10.82 3.90 -20.55
C ARG A 333 -12.22 3.34 -20.26
N PRO A 334 -13.08 3.23 -21.29
CA PRO A 334 -14.40 2.62 -21.15
C PRO A 334 -14.33 1.24 -20.47
N GLY A 335 -15.20 1.00 -19.48
CA GLY A 335 -15.20 -0.21 -18.66
C GLY A 335 -14.43 -0.12 -17.33
N ARG A 336 -13.60 0.91 -17.15
CA ARG A 336 -12.84 1.18 -15.90
C ARG A 336 -13.44 2.39 -15.20
N PHE A 337 -12.68 3.44 -14.90
CA PHE A 337 -13.21 4.73 -14.46
C PHE A 337 -13.71 5.56 -15.65
N ASP A 338 -14.72 5.06 -16.34
CA ASP A 338 -15.30 5.67 -17.53
C ASP A 338 -16.18 6.88 -17.22
N ARG A 339 -16.52 7.08 -15.94
CA ARG A 339 -17.25 8.23 -15.41
C ARG A 339 -16.33 9.03 -14.49
N VAL A 340 -16.20 10.31 -14.81
CA VAL A 340 -15.47 11.27 -13.99
C VAL A 340 -16.46 12.23 -13.34
N LEU A 341 -16.23 12.56 -12.07
CA LEU A 341 -17.03 13.49 -11.27
C LEU A 341 -16.13 14.56 -10.64
N PHE A 342 -16.45 15.83 -10.92
CA PHE A 342 -15.78 16.95 -10.25
C PHE A 342 -16.46 17.25 -8.91
N VAL A 343 -15.68 17.25 -7.83
CA VAL A 343 -16.12 17.62 -6.49
C VAL A 343 -15.65 19.05 -6.19
N PRO A 344 -16.51 20.07 -6.37
CA PRO A 344 -16.14 21.45 -6.11
C PRO A 344 -16.01 21.73 -4.60
N PRO A 345 -15.42 22.87 -4.21
CA PRO A 345 -15.56 23.38 -2.85
C PRO A 345 -17.03 23.52 -2.45
N PRO A 346 -17.36 23.36 -1.16
CA PRO A 346 -18.72 23.48 -0.65
C PRO A 346 -19.33 24.85 -0.98
N ASP A 347 -20.61 24.86 -1.33
CA ASP A 347 -21.41 26.07 -1.55
C ASP A 347 -21.67 26.84 -0.23
N GLU A 348 -22.27 28.03 -0.30
CA GLU A 348 -22.50 28.85 0.91
C GLU A 348 -23.37 28.14 1.97
N PRO A 349 -24.50 27.50 1.62
CA PRO A 349 -25.25 26.67 2.56
C PRO A 349 -24.41 25.54 3.17
N ALA A 350 -23.67 24.79 2.35
CA ALA A 350 -22.81 23.70 2.81
C ALA A 350 -21.75 24.18 3.80
N ARG A 351 -21.10 25.32 3.54
CA ARG A 351 -20.11 25.90 4.46
C ARG A 351 -20.72 26.27 5.81
N ALA A 352 -21.95 26.80 5.82
CA ALA A 352 -22.65 27.12 7.06
C ALA A 352 -22.98 25.85 7.86
N ASP A 353 -23.41 24.79 7.18
CA ASP A 353 -23.71 23.49 7.79
C ASP A 353 -22.45 22.82 8.33
N ILE A 354 -21.36 22.81 7.57
CA ILE A 354 -20.05 22.29 7.99
C ILE A 354 -19.58 23.01 9.25
N LEU A 355 -19.63 24.36 9.28
CA LEU A 355 -19.25 25.13 10.47
C LEU A 355 -20.14 24.78 11.68
N ARG A 356 -21.44 24.58 11.47
CA ARG A 356 -22.37 24.20 12.54
C ARG A 356 -22.04 22.81 13.10
N ILE A 357 -21.77 21.84 12.24
CA ILE A 357 -21.38 20.47 12.63
C ILE A 357 -20.04 20.51 13.37
N GLN A 358 -19.05 21.24 12.85
CA GLN A 358 -17.74 21.34 13.50
C GLN A 358 -17.79 22.08 14.84
N CYS A 359 -18.70 23.05 15.00
CA CYS A 359 -18.91 23.75 16.27
C CYS A 359 -19.76 22.94 17.28
N ALA A 360 -20.44 21.87 16.85
CA ALA A 360 -21.25 21.04 17.74
C ALA A 360 -20.36 20.40 18.83
N GLY A 361 -20.87 20.40 20.07
CA GLY A 361 -20.15 19.88 21.24
C GLY A 361 -19.01 20.76 21.76
N LYS A 362 -18.72 21.92 21.14
CA LYS A 362 -17.71 22.87 21.59
C LYS A 362 -18.34 24.07 22.31
N PRO A 363 -17.64 24.69 23.28
CA PRO A 363 -18.12 25.90 23.95
C PRO A 363 -18.17 27.05 22.96
N THR A 364 -19.35 27.30 22.39
CA THR A 364 -19.60 28.32 21.37
C THR A 364 -20.77 29.19 21.78
N ARG A 365 -20.76 30.48 21.39
CA ARG A 365 -21.85 31.41 21.69
C ARG A 365 -22.01 32.44 20.58
N ASP A 366 -23.26 32.79 20.27
CA ASP A 366 -23.62 33.89 19.36
C ASP A 366 -22.93 33.81 17.99
N ILE A 367 -22.97 32.64 17.34
CA ILE A 367 -22.34 32.41 16.03
C ILE A 367 -23.37 32.52 14.91
N ASP A 368 -23.15 33.47 14.00
CA ASP A 368 -23.87 33.58 12.73
C ASP A 368 -23.12 32.79 11.63
N TYR A 369 -23.52 31.54 11.44
CA TYR A 369 -22.91 30.63 10.47
C TYR A 369 -23.09 31.09 9.02
N ALA A 370 -24.22 31.72 8.68
CA ALA A 370 -24.47 32.20 7.32
C ALA A 370 -23.51 33.33 6.95
N ARG A 371 -23.33 34.29 7.88
CA ARG A 371 -22.38 35.39 7.68
C ARG A 371 -20.94 34.89 7.57
N LEU A 372 -20.55 33.92 8.39
CA LEU A 372 -19.21 33.30 8.32
C LEU A 372 -19.01 32.56 7.00
N ALA A 373 -20.00 31.77 6.56
CA ALA A 373 -19.96 31.03 5.30
C ALA A 373 -19.77 31.94 4.09
N LYS A 374 -20.43 33.11 4.07
CA LYS A 374 -20.23 34.13 3.02
C LYS A 374 -18.81 34.70 2.99
N ARG A 375 -18.18 34.85 4.16
CA ARG A 375 -16.80 35.34 4.28
C ARG A 375 -15.75 34.28 3.98
N ALA A 376 -16.06 33.01 4.23
CA ALA A 376 -15.21 31.86 3.93
C ALA A 376 -15.39 31.38 2.47
N ALA A 377 -15.44 32.30 1.51
CA ALA A 377 -15.62 31.96 0.11
C ALA A 377 -14.47 31.06 -0.40
N LYS A 378 -14.82 29.99 -1.12
CA LYS A 378 -13.89 28.98 -1.65
C LYS A 378 -13.20 28.10 -0.60
N TYR A 379 -13.55 28.19 0.68
CA TYR A 379 -12.98 27.30 1.71
C TYR A 379 -13.47 25.87 1.50
N SER A 380 -12.57 24.90 1.66
CA SER A 380 -12.90 23.48 1.80
C SER A 380 -13.42 23.18 3.21
N GLY A 381 -13.95 21.97 3.42
CA GLY A 381 -14.33 21.52 4.77
C GLY A 381 -13.14 21.45 5.73
N ALA A 382 -11.96 21.09 5.20
CA ALA A 382 -10.70 21.10 5.96
C ALA A 382 -10.25 22.53 6.30
N ASP A 383 -10.38 23.49 5.38
CA ASP A 383 -10.06 24.89 5.67
C ASP A 383 -10.97 25.47 6.77
N LEU A 384 -12.26 25.11 6.77
CA LEU A 384 -13.19 25.52 7.83
C LEU A 384 -12.82 24.91 9.18
N LYS A 385 -12.34 23.66 9.19
CA LYS A 385 -11.81 23.01 10.40
C LYS A 385 -10.58 23.74 10.91
N ALA A 386 -9.63 24.07 10.03
CA ALA A 386 -8.43 24.82 10.38
C ALA A 386 -8.76 26.20 10.96
N VAL A 387 -9.76 26.90 10.40
CA VAL A 387 -10.27 28.17 10.96
C VAL A 387 -10.81 28.01 12.38
N LEU A 388 -11.56 26.93 12.64
CA LEU A 388 -12.06 26.64 13.97
C LEU A 388 -10.93 26.30 14.94
N ASP A 389 -9.97 25.49 14.52
CA ASP A 389 -8.81 25.09 15.33
C ASP A 389 -7.96 26.32 15.72
N LEU A 390 -7.72 27.24 14.78
CA LEU A 390 -7.06 28.53 15.07
C LEU A 390 -7.81 29.36 16.12
N ALA A 391 -9.15 29.39 16.06
CA ALA A 391 -9.96 30.08 17.06
C ALA A 391 -9.92 29.38 18.43
N ILE A 392 -9.88 28.04 18.46
CA ILE A 392 -9.72 27.24 19.68
C ILE A 392 -8.36 27.50 20.31
N GLU A 393 -7.27 27.43 19.55
CA GLU A 393 -5.90 27.65 20.03
C GLU A 393 -5.74 29.04 20.63
N ALA A 394 -6.32 30.06 20.00
CA ALA A 394 -6.33 31.41 20.56
C ALA A 394 -7.01 31.46 21.93
N LYS A 395 -8.16 30.79 22.08
CA LYS A 395 -8.90 30.73 23.37
C LYS A 395 -8.18 29.91 24.43
N LEU A 396 -7.55 28.79 24.05
CA LEU A 396 -6.75 27.97 24.94
C LEU A 396 -5.54 28.73 25.45
N THR A 397 -4.85 29.45 24.56
CA THR A 397 -3.70 30.28 24.93
C THR A 397 -4.10 31.40 25.89
N GLU A 398 -5.21 32.10 25.63
CA GLU A 398 -5.78 33.11 26.53
C GLU A 398 -6.12 32.51 27.91
N ALA A 399 -6.73 31.33 27.96
CA ALA A 399 -7.12 30.65 29.20
C ALA A 399 -5.90 30.21 30.02
N ILE A 400 -4.90 29.59 29.39
CA ILE A 400 -3.68 29.13 30.05
C ILE A 400 -2.89 30.31 30.63
N GLN A 401 -2.75 31.40 29.87
CA GLN A 401 -2.01 32.59 30.33
C GLN A 401 -2.72 33.33 31.46
N SER A 402 -4.05 33.36 31.45
CA SER A 402 -4.85 34.04 32.48
C SER A 402 -5.17 33.18 33.70
N GLY A 403 -4.95 31.86 33.63
CA GLY A 403 -5.39 30.90 34.65
C GLY A 403 -6.92 30.80 34.78
N ALA A 404 -7.67 31.36 33.84
CA ALA A 404 -9.13 31.39 33.84
C ALA A 404 -9.71 30.20 33.05
N PRO A 405 -10.96 29.78 33.32
CA PRO A 405 -11.61 28.76 32.52
C PRO A 405 -11.78 29.21 31.06
N PRO A 406 -11.74 28.26 30.09
CA PRO A 406 -11.84 28.57 28.67
C PRO A 406 -13.15 29.29 28.35
N GLN A 407 -13.03 30.46 27.74
CA GLN A 407 -14.18 31.26 27.30
C GLN A 407 -14.78 30.67 26.01
N PRO A 408 -16.10 30.81 25.80
CA PRO A 408 -16.74 30.31 24.59
C PRO A 408 -16.21 31.04 23.35
N ILE A 409 -16.11 30.30 22.25
CA ILE A 409 -15.76 30.82 20.93
C ILE A 409 -16.92 31.66 20.42
N LEU A 410 -16.62 32.89 20.02
CA LEU A 410 -17.60 33.83 19.48
C LEU A 410 -17.44 33.95 17.96
N GLY A 411 -18.49 34.42 17.27
CA GLY A 411 -18.41 34.65 15.82
C GLY A 411 -17.24 35.54 15.41
N ARG A 412 -16.88 36.55 16.22
CA ARG A 412 -15.73 37.44 15.96
C ARG A 412 -14.36 36.72 15.99
N ASP A 413 -14.24 35.64 16.76
CA ASP A 413 -13.00 34.87 16.88
C ASP A 413 -12.79 34.06 15.58
N LEU A 414 -13.86 33.41 15.09
CA LEU A 414 -13.89 32.75 13.78
C LEU A 414 -13.67 33.75 12.63
N GLU A 415 -14.29 34.94 12.69
CA GLU A 415 -14.06 35.98 11.70
C GLU A 415 -12.60 36.47 11.65
N ARG A 416 -11.89 36.43 12.78
CA ARG A 416 -10.47 36.76 12.88
C ARG A 416 -9.63 35.63 12.28
N ALA A 417 -9.93 34.38 12.62
CA ALA A 417 -9.27 33.20 12.07
C ALA A 417 -9.42 33.12 10.53
N ILE A 418 -10.61 33.41 9.98
CA ILE A 418 -10.83 33.50 8.52
C ILE A 418 -9.91 34.54 7.87
N LYS A 419 -9.59 35.65 8.54
CA LYS A 419 -8.66 36.66 7.99
C LYS A 419 -7.20 36.22 8.02
N GLN A 420 -6.84 35.33 8.94
CA GLN A 420 -5.48 34.83 9.13
C GLN A 420 -5.18 33.62 8.25
N HIS A 421 -6.18 32.76 8.04
CA HIS A 421 -6.07 31.56 7.21
C HIS A 421 -6.34 31.87 5.73
N LYS A 422 -5.59 31.28 4.80
CA LYS A 422 -5.88 31.35 3.36
C LYS A 422 -6.49 30.04 2.88
N PRO A 423 -7.51 30.05 2.00
CA PRO A 423 -8.12 28.83 1.50
C PRO A 423 -7.14 28.03 0.63
N THR A 424 -6.93 26.75 0.97
CA THR A 424 -6.01 25.85 0.25
C THR A 424 -6.52 25.48 -1.15
N THR A 425 -7.83 25.57 -1.38
CA THR A 425 -8.44 25.28 -2.69
C THR A 425 -7.92 26.17 -3.82
N GLN A 426 -7.46 27.40 -3.52
CA GLN A 426 -7.02 28.35 -4.55
C GLN A 426 -5.75 27.89 -5.28
N GLU A 427 -4.81 27.27 -4.55
CA GLU A 427 -3.57 26.75 -5.14
C GLU A 427 -3.85 25.56 -6.06
N TRP A 428 -4.79 24.70 -5.63
CA TRP A 428 -5.28 23.60 -6.45
C TRP A 428 -5.91 24.12 -7.74
N PHE A 429 -6.77 25.13 -7.65
CA PHE A 429 -7.40 25.75 -8.81
C PHE A 429 -6.39 26.43 -9.75
N ALA A 430 -5.36 27.08 -9.23
CA ALA A 430 -4.30 27.65 -10.05
C ALA A 430 -3.58 26.56 -10.86
N SER A 431 -3.27 25.44 -10.21
CA SER A 431 -2.65 24.27 -10.86
C SER A 431 -3.58 23.64 -11.89
N ALA A 432 -4.83 23.38 -11.51
CA ALA A 432 -5.85 22.79 -12.37
C ALA A 432 -6.14 23.66 -13.60
N ARG A 433 -6.16 24.99 -13.45
CA ARG A 433 -6.33 25.92 -14.57
C ARG A 433 -5.19 25.83 -15.56
N ASN A 434 -3.94 25.75 -15.09
CA ASN A 434 -2.79 25.58 -15.99
C ASN A 434 -2.92 24.26 -16.77
N TYR A 435 -3.24 23.15 -16.11
CA TYR A 435 -3.45 21.88 -16.80
C TYR A 435 -4.64 21.92 -17.77
N ALA A 436 -5.76 22.52 -17.39
CA ALA A 436 -6.94 22.63 -18.25
C ALA A 436 -6.71 23.55 -19.47
N LEU A 437 -5.83 24.53 -19.38
CA LEU A 437 -5.51 25.41 -20.52
C LEU A 437 -4.48 24.80 -21.48
N TYR A 438 -3.54 23.99 -20.98
CA TYR A 438 -2.40 23.51 -21.76
C TYR A 438 -2.41 22.01 -22.07
N ALA A 439 -3.28 21.21 -21.42
CA ALA A 439 -3.31 19.76 -21.51
C ALA A 439 -4.73 19.14 -21.44
N ASN A 440 -5.78 19.91 -21.77
CA ASN A 440 -7.17 19.43 -21.79
C ASN A 440 -7.49 18.63 -23.06
N ASP A 441 -6.78 17.52 -23.25
CA ASP A 441 -7.12 16.55 -24.28
C ASP A 441 -8.51 15.96 -24.00
N GLY A 442 -9.48 16.25 -24.87
CA GLY A 442 -10.82 15.65 -24.84
C GLY A 442 -11.87 16.34 -23.97
N GLY A 443 -11.64 17.56 -23.47
CA GLY A 443 -12.64 18.30 -22.68
C GLY A 443 -12.85 17.76 -21.25
N LEU A 444 -11.92 16.94 -20.77
CA LEU A 444 -12.01 16.23 -19.50
C LEU A 444 -12.11 17.17 -18.28
N TYR A 445 -11.57 18.39 -18.39
CA TYR A 445 -11.54 19.37 -17.31
C TYR A 445 -12.49 20.55 -17.51
N ASP A 446 -13.45 20.43 -18.44
CA ASP A 446 -14.38 21.52 -18.77
C ASP A 446 -15.22 21.95 -17.57
N ASP A 447 -15.54 21.03 -16.66
CA ASP A 447 -16.32 21.36 -15.45
C ASP A 447 -15.50 22.20 -14.46
N VAL A 448 -14.17 22.08 -14.45
CA VAL A 448 -13.28 22.97 -13.71
C VAL A 448 -13.27 24.36 -14.34
N LEU A 449 -13.23 24.44 -15.69
CA LEU A 449 -13.29 25.70 -16.42
C LEU A 449 -14.63 26.42 -16.20
N LYS A 450 -15.76 25.71 -16.31
CA LYS A 450 -17.11 26.24 -16.02
C LYS A 450 -17.23 26.73 -14.58
N TYR A 451 -16.55 26.09 -13.63
CA TYR A 451 -16.52 26.54 -12.24
C TYR A 451 -15.82 27.91 -12.09
N PHE A 452 -14.85 28.25 -12.94
CA PHE A 452 -14.20 29.57 -12.93
C PHE A 452 -15.03 30.69 -13.56
N GLU A 453 -16.02 30.35 -14.40
CA GLU A 453 -16.91 31.32 -15.06
C GLU A 453 -18.08 31.78 -14.16
N LYS A 454 -18.31 31.08 -13.03
CA LYS A 454 -19.31 31.40 -12.00
C LYS A 454 -18.66 32.15 -10.83
#